data_AF-A0A1M6QFE7-F1
#
_entry.id   AF-A0A1M6QFE7-F1
#
_cell.length_a   1.000
_cell.length_b   1.000
_cell.length_c   1.000
_cell.angle_alpha   90.00
_cell.angle_beta   90.00
_cell.angle_gamma   90.00
#
_symmetry.space_group_name_H-M   'P 1'
#
loop_
_entity.id
_entity.type
_entity.pdbx_description
1 polymer ?
#
loop_
_entity_poly.entity_id
_entity_poly.type
_entity_poly.pdbx_seq_one_letter_code
_entity_poly.pdbx_strand_id
1 'polypeptide(L)'
;MKKFLIAKGIQEDRIIQEDKSTSTYENLKFTKNIIEKINKKNKYKVLIITSDFHLFRAKFLAKRLGFKAYGIPAKTPESIKKYIYLREYAAVIKSFLLD
;
A
#
# COMPACT_ATOMS: atom_id res chain seq x y z
N MET A 1 1.91 9.66 -8.66
CA MET A 1 2.79 9.96 -7.50
C MET A 1 4.23 10.32 -7.90
N LYS A 2 4.88 9.57 -8.81
CA LYS A 2 6.29 9.81 -9.22
C LYS A 2 6.63 11.28 -9.51
N LYS A 3 5.89 11.93 -10.42
CA LYS A 3 6.11 13.36 -10.78
C LYS A 3 6.08 14.30 -9.57
N PHE A 4 5.16 14.08 -8.63
CA PHE A 4 5.04 14.88 -7.42
C PHE A 4 6.27 14.73 -6.50
N LEU A 5 6.78 13.50 -6.33
CA LEU A 5 7.97 13.25 -5.52
C LEU A 5 9.22 13.90 -6.13
N ILE A 6 9.38 13.83 -7.45
CA ILE A 6 10.47 14.49 -8.17
C ILE A 6 10.39 16.01 -7.99
N ALA A 7 9.20 16.60 -8.15
CA ALA A 7 8.98 18.02 -7.92
C ALA A 7 9.25 18.46 -6.46
N LYS A 8 9.23 17.53 -5.50
CA LYS A 8 9.61 17.75 -4.09
C LYS A 8 11.08 17.45 -3.79
N GLY A 9 11.90 17.19 -4.82
CA GLY A 9 13.34 17.02 -4.69
C GLY A 9 13.83 15.58 -4.45
N ILE A 10 12.95 14.58 -4.58
CA ILE A 10 13.39 13.18 -4.55
C ILE A 10 14.01 12.81 -5.91
N GLN A 11 15.26 12.36 -5.89
CA GLN A 11 15.97 11.90 -7.09
C GLN A 11 15.24 10.73 -7.75
N GLU A 12 15.18 10.71 -9.08
CA GLU A 12 14.37 9.76 -9.85
C GLU A 12 14.85 8.31 -9.71
N ASP A 13 16.15 8.09 -9.59
CA ASP A 13 16.79 6.78 -9.38
C ASP A 13 16.40 6.12 -8.05
N ARG A 14 15.94 6.91 -7.08
CA ARG A 14 15.40 6.43 -5.80
C ARG A 14 13.92 6.04 -5.88
N ILE A 15 13.25 6.29 -7.01
CA ILE A 15 11.82 6.03 -7.20
C ILE A 15 11.62 4.88 -8.16
N ILE A 16 11.14 3.77 -7.62
CA ILE A 16 10.68 2.63 -8.42
C ILE A 16 9.15 2.70 -8.50
N GLN A 17 8.63 2.80 -9.73
CA GLN A 17 7.19 2.89 -9.97
C GLN A 17 6.63 1.51 -10.33
N GLU A 18 5.53 1.14 -9.67
CA GLU A 18 4.65 0.04 -10.05
C GLU A 18 3.34 0.66 -10.55
N ASP A 19 2.91 0.33 -11.77
CA ASP A 19 1.79 0.97 -12.48
C ASP A 19 0.81 -0.01 -13.14
N LYS A 20 0.89 -1.29 -12.82
CA LYS A 20 0.06 -2.36 -13.39
C LYS A 20 -1.05 -2.83 -12.46
N SER A 21 -0.95 -2.59 -11.16
CA SER A 21 -1.95 -3.05 -10.20
C SER A 21 -3.30 -2.34 -10.36
N THR A 22 -4.37 -3.10 -10.25
CA THR A 22 -5.76 -2.60 -10.20
C THR A 22 -6.37 -2.72 -8.80
N SER A 23 -5.71 -3.45 -7.90
CA SER A 23 -6.14 -3.66 -6.51
C SER A 23 -4.97 -3.48 -5.53
N THR A 24 -5.30 -3.24 -4.26
CA THR A 24 -4.29 -3.15 -3.18
C THR A 24 -3.48 -4.45 -3.03
N TYR A 25 -4.12 -5.61 -3.26
CA TYR A 25 -3.43 -6.90 -3.22
C TYR A 25 -2.43 -7.02 -4.36
N GLU A 26 -2.84 -6.73 -5.59
CA GLU A 26 -1.95 -6.72 -6.76
C GLU A 26 -0.79 -5.74 -6.57
N ASN A 27 -1.07 -4.54 -6.05
CA ASN A 27 -0.04 -3.52 -5.82
C ASN A 27 1.06 -4.06 -4.89
N LEU A 28 0.68 -4.68 -3.78
CA LEU A 28 1.63 -5.26 -2.83
C LEU A 28 2.35 -6.48 -3.41
N LYS A 29 1.65 -7.33 -4.18
CA LYS A 29 2.22 -8.53 -4.83
C LYS A 29 3.24 -8.14 -5.91
N PHE A 30 2.91 -7.20 -6.78
CA PHE A 30 3.82 -6.72 -7.82
C PHE A 30 5.00 -5.96 -7.22
N THR A 31 4.76 -5.16 -6.18
CA THR A 31 5.84 -4.52 -5.40
C THR A 31 6.78 -5.55 -4.79
N LYS A 32 6.26 -6.68 -4.26
CA LYS A 32 7.10 -7.77 -3.76
C LYS A 32 8.02 -8.34 -4.82
N ASN A 33 7.49 -8.62 -6.01
CA ASN A 33 8.26 -9.15 -7.14
C ASN A 33 9.37 -8.18 -7.57
N ILE A 34 9.10 -6.87 -7.53
CA ILE A 34 10.10 -5.83 -7.82
C ILE A 34 11.21 -5.86 -6.76
N ILE A 35 10.84 -5.88 -5.48
CA ILE A 35 11.81 -5.90 -4.37
C ILE A 35 12.67 -7.16 -4.43
N GLU A 36 12.09 -8.33 -4.71
CA GLU A 36 12.81 -9.61 -4.83
C GLU A 36 13.86 -9.60 -5.95
N LYS A 37 13.58 -8.92 -7.07
CA LYS A 37 14.54 -8.75 -8.17
C LYS A 37 15.72 -7.87 -7.77
N ILE A 38 15.50 -6.89 -6.89
CA ILE A 38 16.53 -5.95 -6.43
C ILE A 38 17.33 -6.54 -5.26
N ASN A 39 16.67 -7.27 -4.37
CA ASN A 39 17.23 -7.68 -3.09
C ASN A 39 16.85 -9.13 -2.80
N LYS A 40 17.83 -10.06 -2.87
CA LYS A 40 17.63 -11.50 -2.66
C LYS A 40 17.40 -11.90 -1.18
N LYS A 41 16.78 -11.04 -0.36
CA LYS A 41 16.62 -11.26 1.09
C LYS A 41 15.22 -11.70 1.46
N ASN A 42 15.09 -12.71 2.32
CA ASN A 42 13.78 -13.31 2.65
C ASN A 42 12.88 -12.51 3.63
N LYS A 43 13.30 -11.33 4.11
CA LYS A 43 12.50 -10.53 5.09
C LYS A 43 12.49 -9.04 4.74
N TYR A 44 11.37 -8.59 4.19
CA TYR A 44 11.18 -7.20 3.76
C TYR A 44 10.44 -6.39 4.82
N LYS A 45 11.09 -5.33 5.33
CA LYS A 45 10.42 -4.29 6.12
C LYS A 45 9.95 -3.21 5.16
N VAL A 46 8.67 -2.85 5.24
CA VAL A 46 8.07 -1.82 4.37
C VAL A 46 7.32 -0.80 5.20
N LEU A 47 7.33 0.43 4.74
CA LEU A 47 6.53 1.53 5.30
C LEU A 47 5.46 1.89 4.28
N ILE A 48 4.20 1.71 4.65
CA ILE A 48 3.04 2.01 3.79
C ILE A 48 2.53 3.39 4.17
N ILE A 49 2.43 4.27 3.18
CA ILE A 49 1.86 5.61 3.34
C ILE A 49 0.56 5.65 2.56
N THR A 50 -0.57 5.79 3.25
CA THR A 50 -1.90 5.88 2.63
C THR A 50 -2.89 6.51 3.60
N SER A 51 -4.14 6.73 3.16
CA SER A 51 -5.20 7.30 3.99
C SER A 51 -5.48 6.46 5.24
N ASP A 52 -5.83 7.12 6.35
CA ASP A 52 -6.11 6.50 7.65
C ASP A 52 -7.08 5.30 7.60
N PHE A 53 -8.20 5.41 6.88
CA PHE A 53 -9.19 4.34 6.71
C PHE A 53 -8.66 3.13 5.94
N HIS A 54 -7.75 3.35 4.98
CA HIS A 54 -7.23 2.31 4.08
C HIS A 54 -6.00 1.60 4.67
N LEU A 55 -5.33 2.24 5.63
CA LEU A 55 -4.07 1.77 6.19
C LEU A 55 -4.19 0.40 6.88
N PHE A 56 -5.33 0.13 7.53
CA PHE A 56 -5.56 -1.17 8.15
C PHE A 56 -5.54 -2.31 7.12
N ARG A 57 -6.34 -2.18 6.04
CA ARG A 57 -6.44 -3.19 4.98
C ARG A 57 -5.10 -3.38 4.28
N ALA A 58 -4.40 -2.29 3.96
CA ALA A 58 -3.08 -2.35 3.33
C ALA A 58 -2.06 -3.09 4.21
N LYS A 59 -2.00 -2.80 5.52
CA LYS A 59 -1.11 -3.51 6.46
C LYS A 59 -1.46 -4.99 6.59
N PHE A 60 -2.75 -5.32 6.62
CA PHE A 60 -3.23 -6.70 6.69
C PHE A 60 -2.78 -7.52 5.47
N LEU A 61 -3.04 -7.02 4.26
CA LEU A 61 -2.62 -7.67 3.01
C LEU A 61 -1.09 -7.77 2.90
N ALA A 62 -0.36 -6.74 3.34
CA ALA A 62 1.10 -6.77 3.35
C ALA A 62 1.63 -7.88 4.28
N LYS A 63 1.03 -8.04 5.47
CA LYS A 63 1.38 -9.13 6.40
C LYS A 63 1.09 -10.51 5.77
N ARG A 64 -0.04 -10.68 5.09
CA ARG A 64 -0.37 -11.92 4.35
C ARG A 64 0.67 -12.25 3.27
N LEU A 65 1.23 -11.25 2.61
CA LEU A 65 2.28 -11.41 1.60
C LEU A 65 3.70 -11.58 2.17
N GLY A 66 3.83 -11.63 3.51
CA GLY A 66 5.11 -11.87 4.19
C GLY A 66 5.93 -10.60 4.49
N PHE A 67 5.36 -9.41 4.30
CA PHE A 67 6.02 -8.16 4.67
C PHE A 67 5.93 -7.90 6.19
N LYS A 68 7.00 -7.34 6.77
CA LYS A 68 6.92 -6.63 8.05
C LYS A 68 6.51 -5.17 7.77
N ALA A 69 5.20 -4.92 7.78
CA ALA A 69 4.61 -3.64 7.37
C ALA A 69 4.40 -2.67 8.54
N TYR A 70 4.92 -1.45 8.37
CA TYR A 70 4.61 -0.27 9.17
C TYR A 70 3.71 0.66 8.37
N GLY A 71 3.06 1.62 9.03
CA GLY A 71 2.10 2.50 8.39
C GLY A 71 2.19 3.93 8.88
N ILE A 72 2.15 4.89 7.95
CA ILE A 72 1.92 6.32 8.24
C ILE A 72 0.57 6.70 7.64
N PRO A 73 -0.42 7.07 8.47
CA PRO A 73 -1.72 7.50 7.99
C PRO A 73 -1.66 8.94 7.47
N ALA A 74 -2.22 9.16 6.28
CA ALA A 74 -2.61 10.49 5.83
C ALA A 74 -4.04 10.77 6.30
N LYS A 75 -4.27 11.98 6.84
CA LYS A 75 -5.57 12.37 7.41
C LYS A 75 -6.64 12.44 6.32
N THR A 76 -7.75 11.72 6.52
CA THR A 76 -8.92 11.82 5.64
C THR A 76 -9.84 12.95 6.09
N PRO A 77 -10.44 13.74 5.17
CA PRO A 77 -11.41 14.75 5.54
C PRO A 77 -12.58 14.14 6.34
N GLU A 78 -12.91 14.74 7.48
CA GLU A 78 -13.88 14.19 8.44
C GLU A 78 -15.30 14.11 7.83
N SER A 79 -15.61 14.97 6.85
CA SER A 79 -16.90 15.07 6.16
C SER A 79 -17.30 13.80 5.40
N ILE A 80 -16.34 13.07 4.84
CA ILE A 80 -16.57 11.85 4.03
C ILE A 80 -16.18 10.57 4.74
N LYS A 81 -15.63 10.70 5.95
CA LYS A 81 -14.98 9.62 6.69
C LYS A 81 -15.95 8.47 6.96
N LYS A 82 -17.11 8.72 7.55
CA LYS A 82 -18.10 7.66 7.86
C LYS A 82 -18.48 6.80 6.65
N TYR A 83 -18.76 7.43 5.50
CA TYR A 83 -19.12 6.73 4.27
C TYR A 83 -17.95 5.86 3.76
N ILE A 84 -16.75 6.41 3.75
CA ILE A 84 -15.55 5.70 3.28
C ILE A 84 -15.22 4.52 4.20
N TYR A 85 -15.32 4.67 5.52
CA TYR A 85 -15.08 3.57 6.46
C TYR A 85 -16.06 2.42 6.23
N LEU A 86 -17.36 2.70 6.04
CA LEU A 86 -18.37 1.65 5.79
C LEU A 86 -18.07 0.85 4.52
N ARG A 87 -17.73 1.54 3.42
CA ARG A 87 -17.28 0.88 2.19
C ARG A 87 -16.02 0.06 2.42
N GLU A 88 -15.07 0.58 3.19
CA GLU A 88 -13.81 -0.11 3.46
C GLU A 88 -14.02 -1.36 4.33
N TYR A 89 -14.98 -1.36 5.27
CA TYR A 89 -15.38 -2.57 6.01
C TYR A 89 -15.86 -3.67 5.07
N ALA A 90 -16.73 -3.34 4.11
CA ALA A 90 -17.16 -4.31 3.09
C ALA A 90 -15.98 -4.81 2.24
N ALA A 91 -15.04 -3.93 1.89
CA ALA A 91 -13.83 -4.30 1.17
C ALA A 91 -12.89 -5.21 2.00
N VAL A 92 -12.77 -4.99 3.32
CA VAL A 92 -12.01 -5.88 4.22
C VAL A 92 -12.65 -7.26 4.29
N ILE A 93 -13.97 -7.35 4.40
CA ILE A 93 -14.69 -8.63 4.41
C ILE A 93 -14.48 -9.36 3.07
N LYS A 94 -14.62 -8.65 1.94
CA LYS A 94 -14.34 -9.21 0.62
C LYS A 94 -12.91 -9.75 0.52
N SER A 95 -11.92 -8.96 0.93
CA SER A 95 -10.51 -9.39 0.91
C SER A 95 -10.21 -10.52 1.90
N PHE A 96 -11.05 -10.74 2.91
CA PHE A 96 -10.89 -11.89 3.79
C PHE A 96 -11.39 -13.19 3.14
N LEU A 97 -12.49 -13.12 2.37
CA LEU A 97 -13.22 -14.27 1.84
C LEU A 97 -12.82 -14.65 0.39
N LEU A 98 -12.39 -13.68 -0.42
CA LEU A 98 -12.23 -13.83 -1.87
C LEU A 98 -10.82 -13.53 -2.39
N ASP A 99 -9.91 -13.00 -1.54
CA ASP A 99 -8.49 -12.74 -1.84
C ASP A 99 -7.57 -13.59 -0.95
#